data_AF-A0A4R2IPR9-F1
#
_entry.id   AF-A0A4R2IPR9-F1
#
_cell.length_a   1.000
_cell.length_b   1.000
_cell.length_c   1.000
_cell.angle_alpha   90.00
_cell.angle_beta   90.00
_cell.angle_gamma   90.00
#
_symmetry.space_group_name_H-M   'P 1'
#
loop_
_entity.id
_entity.type
_entity.pdbx_description
1 polymer ?
#
loop_
_entity_poly.entity_id
_entity_poly.type
_entity_poly.pdbx_seq_one_letter_code
_entity_poly.pdbx_strand_id
1 'polypeptide(L)'
;MNKHVHGDRTYGPRFDRVRVVRPLDILADRMLEDLYKLVGHDPVPADIQFSITIRERERLQVCIGGLTNDFTFTGGGILQYSKEADSLIDYIIDFVDSYNWKNDRDPWDRRFFSSVRILTEIAWNSGNWTPGQVTVSG
;
A
#
# COMPACT_ATOMS: atom_id res chain seq x y z
N MET A 1 -5.12 -16.04 9.62
CA MET A 1 -3.75 -15.53 9.47
C MET A 1 -3.06 -15.57 10.82
N ASN A 2 -1.94 -16.29 10.94
CA ASN A 2 -1.20 -16.40 12.20
C ASN A 2 -0.52 -15.05 12.50
N LYS A 3 -0.88 -14.43 13.63
CA LYS A 3 -0.22 -13.23 14.17
C LYS A 3 0.88 -13.67 15.13
N HIS A 4 2.03 -13.02 15.05
CA HIS A 4 3.17 -13.32 15.92
C HIS A 4 3.28 -12.23 16.99
N VAL A 5 3.30 -12.62 18.26
CA VAL A 5 3.47 -11.68 19.38
C VAL A 5 4.90 -11.76 19.87
N HIS A 6 5.56 -10.61 19.99
CA HIS A 6 6.91 -10.52 20.55
C HIS A 6 7.04 -9.24 21.39
N GLY A 7 7.15 -9.41 22.71
CA GLY A 7 6.99 -8.30 23.66
C GLY A 7 5.55 -7.77 23.64
N ASP A 8 5.37 -6.46 23.68
CA ASP A 8 4.05 -5.79 23.60
C ASP A 8 3.56 -5.58 22.15
N ARG A 9 4.25 -6.15 21.15
CA ARG A 9 3.96 -5.93 19.72
C ARG A 9 3.37 -7.16 19.05
N THR A 10 2.31 -6.92 18.29
CA THR A 10 1.66 -7.89 17.41
C THR A 10 2.08 -7.63 15.98
N TYR A 11 2.74 -8.61 15.36
CA TYR A 11 3.26 -8.53 14.00
C TYR A 11 2.31 -9.17 12.99
N GLY A 12 2.30 -8.59 11.78
CA GLY A 12 1.59 -9.15 10.64
C GLY A 12 2.21 -10.46 10.11
N PRO A 13 1.51 -11.17 9.22
CA PRO A 13 1.90 -12.52 8.77
C PRO A 13 3.23 -12.62 8.02
N ARG A 14 3.79 -11.51 7.51
CA ARG A 14 5.11 -11.52 6.86
C ARG A 14 6.27 -11.32 7.84
N PHE A 15 5.99 -11.29 9.15
CA PHE A 15 6.92 -11.11 10.28
C PHE A 15 8.30 -11.73 10.08
N ASP A 16 8.36 -13.04 9.86
CA ASP A 16 9.62 -13.83 9.88
C ASP A 16 10.65 -13.29 8.88
N ARG A 17 10.17 -12.71 7.78
CA ARG A 17 11.02 -12.25 6.68
C ARG A 17 11.48 -10.80 6.84
N VAL A 18 10.82 -10.00 7.69
CA VAL A 18 10.96 -8.53 7.64
C VAL A 18 11.13 -7.85 8.99
N ARG A 19 11.06 -8.58 10.11
CA ARG A 19 11.16 -8.00 11.46
C ARG A 19 12.46 -7.24 11.73
N VAL A 20 13.55 -7.62 11.05
CA VAL A 20 14.88 -7.01 11.23
C VAL A 20 15.15 -5.83 10.29
N VAL A 21 14.29 -5.59 9.29
CA VAL A 21 14.47 -4.52 8.31
C VAL A 21 14.05 -3.20 8.96
N ARG A 22 14.99 -2.41 9.47
CA ARG A 22 14.65 -1.16 10.17
C ARG A 22 14.27 -0.01 9.23
N PRO A 23 15.01 0.24 8.13
CA PRO A 23 14.68 1.33 7.22
C PRO A 23 13.37 1.05 6.49
N LEU A 24 12.43 2.00 6.55
CA LEU A 24 11.10 1.85 5.97
C LEU A 24 11.13 1.88 4.44
N ASP A 25 12.08 2.60 3.85
CA ASP A 25 12.37 2.63 2.41
C ASP A 25 12.77 1.24 1.89
N ILE A 26 13.74 0.58 2.53
CA ILE A 26 14.15 -0.78 2.16
C ILE A 26 12.98 -1.77 2.30
N LEU A 27 12.16 -1.59 3.35
CA LEU A 27 10.97 -2.42 3.51
C LEU A 27 9.95 -2.16 2.41
N ALA A 28 9.73 -0.90 2.04
CA ALA A 28 8.81 -0.49 0.99
C ALA A 28 9.27 -1.01 -0.39
N ASP A 29 10.56 -1.01 -0.70
CA ASP A 29 11.08 -1.59 -1.95
C ASP A 29 10.69 -3.06 -2.06
N ARG A 30 10.87 -3.81 -0.97
CA ARG A 30 10.45 -5.21 -0.91
C ARG A 30 8.93 -5.37 -1.02
N MET A 31 8.14 -4.50 -0.37
CA MET A 31 6.69 -4.53 -0.52
C MET A 31 6.29 -4.32 -1.97
N LEU A 32 6.95 -3.39 -2.66
CA LEU A 32 6.68 -3.06 -4.05
C LEU A 32 7.01 -4.24 -4.98
N GLU A 33 8.14 -4.90 -4.79
CA GLU A 33 8.48 -6.14 -5.51
C GLU A 33 7.42 -7.24 -5.28
N ASP A 34 6.96 -7.40 -4.04
CA ASP A 34 5.97 -8.41 -3.72
C ASP A 34 4.56 -8.03 -4.22
N LEU A 35 4.22 -6.74 -4.32
CA LEU A 35 2.98 -6.25 -4.95
C LEU A 35 2.95 -6.59 -6.45
N TYR A 36 4.06 -6.40 -7.16
CA TYR A 36 4.13 -6.73 -8.59
C TYR A 36 3.95 -8.23 -8.87
N LYS A 37 4.23 -9.10 -7.90
CA LYS A 37 3.95 -10.54 -8.01
C LYS A 37 2.46 -10.87 -7.91
N LEU A 38 1.62 -9.94 -7.46
CA LEU A 38 0.17 -10.11 -7.37
C LEU A 38 -0.55 -9.65 -8.64
N VAL A 39 0.11 -8.85 -9.49
CA VAL A 39 -0.49 -8.33 -10.73
C VAL A 39 -0.97 -9.48 -11.62
N GLY A 40 -2.22 -9.37 -12.09
CA GLY A 40 -2.88 -10.41 -12.89
C GLY A 40 -3.52 -11.53 -12.06
N HIS A 41 -3.47 -11.46 -10.72
CA HIS A 41 -4.18 -12.36 -9.82
C HIS A 41 -5.34 -11.63 -9.14
N ASP A 42 -6.54 -12.20 -9.17
CA ASP A 42 -7.72 -11.64 -8.50
C ASP A 42 -7.44 -11.29 -7.02
N PRO A 43 -7.74 -10.06 -6.54
CA PRO A 43 -8.48 -8.97 -7.21
C PRO A 43 -7.62 -7.92 -7.95
N VAL A 44 -6.35 -8.22 -8.22
CA VAL A 44 -5.34 -7.32 -8.77
C VAL A 44 -5.26 -7.47 -10.31
N PRO A 45 -5.74 -6.49 -11.11
CA PRO A 45 -5.76 -6.60 -12.57
C PRO A 45 -4.35 -6.61 -13.19
N ALA A 46 -4.22 -7.03 -14.45
CA ALA A 46 -2.92 -7.21 -15.11
C ALA A 46 -2.21 -5.91 -15.53
N ASP A 47 -2.96 -4.85 -15.81
CA ASP A 47 -2.42 -3.60 -16.38
C ASP A 47 -2.12 -2.53 -15.32
N ILE A 48 -2.25 -2.87 -14.04
CA ILE A 48 -2.03 -1.89 -12.97
C ILE A 48 -0.56 -1.70 -12.67
N GLN A 49 -0.26 -0.56 -12.07
CA GLN A 49 1.07 -0.18 -11.66
C GLN A 49 1.03 0.36 -10.23
N PHE A 50 2.12 0.14 -9.50
CA PHE A 50 2.25 0.57 -8.13
C PHE A 50 3.42 1.52 -7.95
N SER A 51 3.28 2.45 -7.01
CA SER A 51 4.42 3.13 -6.39
C SER A 51 4.16 3.25 -4.89
N ILE A 52 5.21 3.49 -4.12
CA ILE A 52 5.09 3.73 -2.69
C ILE A 52 5.73 5.09 -2.35
N THR A 53 5.01 5.91 -1.60
CA THR A 53 5.55 7.17 -1.06
C THR A 53 5.64 7.07 0.46
N ILE A 54 6.81 7.36 1.01
CA ILE A 54 7.02 7.47 2.46
C ILE A 54 7.07 8.95 2.81
N ARG A 55 6.16 9.41 3.66
CA ARG A 55 6.10 10.77 4.20
C ARG A 55 6.46 10.77 5.68
N GLU A 56 7.13 11.81 6.15
CA GLU A 56 7.37 12.05 7.58
C GLU A 56 7.94 10.83 8.34
N ARG A 57 8.74 10.00 7.64
CA ARG A 57 9.41 8.76 8.11
C ARG A 57 8.51 7.57 8.47
N GLU A 58 7.23 7.76 8.76
CA GLU A 58 6.35 6.70 9.26
C GLU A 58 5.03 6.54 8.48
N ARG A 59 4.75 7.41 7.50
CA ARG A 59 3.52 7.33 6.70
C ARG A 59 3.82 6.74 5.34
N LEU A 60 3.31 5.55 5.06
CA LEU A 60 3.44 4.84 3.80
C LEU A 60 2.15 4.98 2.99
N GLN A 61 2.23 5.52 1.79
CA GLN A 61 1.13 5.63 0.84
C GLN A 61 1.43 4.77 -0.38
N VAL A 62 0.61 3.76 -0.64
CA VAL A 62 0.63 3.00 -1.90
C VAL A 62 -0.23 3.73 -2.91
N CYS A 63 0.34 4.08 -4.06
CA CYS A 63 -0.38 4.65 -5.18
C CYS A 63 -0.62 3.57 -6.23
N ILE A 64 -1.86 3.48 -6.72
CA ILE A 64 -2.28 2.54 -7.77
C ILE A 64 -2.59 3.35 -9.02
N GLY A 65 -1.88 3.07 -10.12
CA GLY A 65 -2.12 3.64 -11.45
C GLY A 65 -2.50 2.55 -12.46
N GLY A 66 -2.91 2.97 -13.67
CA GLY A 66 -3.25 2.04 -14.76
C GLY A 66 -4.63 1.36 -14.64
N LEU A 67 -5.50 1.84 -13.74
CA LEU A 67 -6.88 1.38 -13.67
C LEU A 67 -7.74 2.06 -14.74
N THR A 68 -8.71 1.33 -15.31
CA THR A 68 -9.66 1.88 -16.29
C THR A 68 -10.68 2.81 -15.60
N ASN A 69 -11.42 3.57 -16.41
CA ASN A 69 -12.53 4.42 -15.92
C ASN A 69 -13.68 3.64 -15.27
N ASP A 70 -13.66 2.30 -15.34
CA ASP A 70 -14.62 1.44 -14.63
C ASP A 70 -14.32 1.32 -13.13
N PHE A 71 -13.10 1.72 -12.69
CA PHE A 71 -12.68 1.71 -11.28
C PHE A 71 -12.88 3.06 -10.59
N THR A 72 -12.73 4.15 -11.35
CA THR A 72 -12.87 5.51 -10.85
C THR A 72 -13.77 6.31 -11.77
N PHE A 73 -14.84 6.88 -11.23
CA PHE A 73 -15.68 7.81 -11.96
C PHE A 73 -16.00 9.04 -11.11
N THR A 74 -16.08 10.19 -11.76
CA THR A 74 -16.39 11.46 -11.12
C THR A 74 -17.90 11.70 -11.15
N GLY A 75 -18.56 11.58 -10.00
CA GLY A 75 -19.97 11.92 -9.82
C GLY A 75 -20.10 13.20 -9.00
N GLY A 76 -20.57 14.30 -9.60
CA GLY A 76 -20.84 15.54 -8.87
C GLY A 76 -19.63 16.21 -8.21
N GLY A 77 -18.44 16.07 -8.80
CA GLY A 77 -17.19 16.64 -8.27
C GLY A 77 -16.53 15.83 -7.15
N ILE A 78 -17.13 14.70 -6.75
CA ILE A 78 -16.56 13.75 -5.79
C ILE A 78 -16.00 12.55 -6.56
N LEU A 79 -14.77 12.15 -6.24
CA LEU A 79 -14.20 10.90 -6.75
C LEU A 79 -14.94 9.74 -6.07
N GLN A 80 -15.63 8.92 -6.87
CA GLN A 80 -16.27 7.70 -6.40
C GLN A 80 -15.50 6.49 -6.91
N TYR A 81 -15.40 5.48 -6.05
CA TYR A 81 -14.79 4.20 -6.36
C TYR A 81 -15.89 3.19 -6.69
N SER A 82 -15.60 2.31 -7.65
CA SER A 82 -16.40 1.11 -7.85
C SER A 82 -16.22 0.14 -6.67
N LYS A 83 -17.07 -0.87 -6.58
CA LYS A 83 -16.90 -1.93 -5.56
C LYS A 83 -15.61 -2.73 -5.77
N GLU A 84 -15.22 -2.88 -7.02
CA GLU A 84 -13.97 -3.52 -7.43
C GLU A 84 -12.77 -2.70 -6.98
N ALA A 85 -12.85 -1.37 -7.08
CA ALA A 85 -11.84 -0.45 -6.56
C ALA A 85 -11.76 -0.50 -5.03
N ASP A 86 -12.89 -0.52 -4.31
CA ASP A 86 -12.90 -0.68 -2.85
C ASP A 86 -12.29 -2.03 -2.43
N SER A 87 -12.66 -3.11 -3.12
CA SER A 87 -12.13 -4.46 -2.86
C SER A 87 -10.62 -4.53 -3.10
N LEU A 88 -10.13 -3.88 -4.16
CA LEU A 88 -8.70 -3.76 -4.43
C LEU A 88 -8.00 -2.94 -3.34
N ILE A 89 -8.58 -1.81 -2.91
CA ILE A 89 -8.03 -0.98 -1.84
C ILE A 89 -7.88 -1.81 -0.56
N ASP A 90 -8.95 -2.49 -0.13
CA ASP A 90 -8.94 -3.30 1.09
C ASP A 90 -7.89 -4.42 0.99
N TYR A 91 -7.82 -5.10 -0.15
CA TYR A 91 -6.82 -6.15 -0.40
C TYR A 91 -5.39 -5.62 -0.29
N ILE A 92 -5.11 -4.44 -0.86
CA ILE A 92 -3.77 -3.83 -0.81
C ILE A 92 -3.44 -3.32 0.59
N ILE A 93 -4.42 -2.79 1.33
CA ILE A 93 -4.26 -2.44 2.75
C ILE A 93 -3.86 -3.68 3.56
N ASP A 94 -4.60 -4.77 3.44
CA ASP A 94 -4.31 -6.02 4.14
C ASP A 94 -2.94 -6.59 3.78
N PHE A 95 -2.56 -6.50 2.50
CA PHE A 95 -1.24 -6.89 2.03
C PHE A 95 -0.15 -6.05 2.73
N VAL A 96 -0.27 -4.73 2.75
CA VAL A 96 0.72 -3.83 3.36
C VAL A 96 0.78 -4.04 4.88
N ASP A 97 -0.37 -4.16 5.53
CA ASP A 97 -0.46 -4.38 6.98
C ASP A 97 0.14 -5.71 7.43
N SER A 98 0.28 -6.67 6.52
CA SER A 98 1.00 -7.91 6.80
C SER A 98 2.50 -7.72 7.10
N TYR A 99 3.10 -6.59 6.71
CA TYR A 99 4.48 -6.20 7.03
C TYR A 99 4.59 -5.34 8.29
N ASN A 100 3.46 -4.90 8.82
CA ASN A 100 3.39 -3.98 9.94
C ASN A 100 3.55 -4.72 11.28
N TRP A 101 3.81 -3.96 12.32
CA TRP A 101 3.57 -4.39 13.70
C TRP A 101 2.90 -3.24 14.44
N LYS A 102 2.10 -3.58 15.44
CA LYS A 102 1.43 -2.60 16.29
C LYS A 102 1.52 -3.01 17.75
N ASN A 103 1.54 -2.02 18.62
CA ASN A 103 1.34 -2.21 20.04
C ASN A 103 -0.16 -2.23 20.34
N ASP A 104 -0.67 -3.30 20.94
CA ASP A 104 -2.11 -3.41 21.20
C ASP A 104 -2.57 -2.49 22.35
N ARG A 105 -1.63 -1.88 23.09
CA ARG A 105 -1.90 -0.89 24.14
C ARG A 105 -1.76 0.56 23.68
N ASP A 106 -1.05 0.81 22.58
CA ASP A 106 -0.86 2.13 22.00
C ASP A 106 -0.98 2.08 20.47
N PRO A 107 -2.11 2.54 19.89
CA PRO A 107 -2.33 2.51 18.44
C PRO A 107 -1.37 3.41 17.64
N TRP A 108 -0.67 4.33 18.31
CA TRP A 108 0.35 5.19 17.70
C TRP A 108 1.73 4.52 17.69
N ASP A 109 2.01 3.58 18.59
CA ASP A 109 3.23 2.75 18.56
C ASP A 109 3.02 1.60 17.56
N ARG A 110 3.32 1.92 16.30
CA ARG A 110 3.31 0.98 15.19
C ARG A 110 4.50 1.22 14.27
N ARG A 111 4.78 0.28 13.37
CA ARG A 111 5.91 0.42 12.46
C ARG A 111 5.74 1.58 11.46
N PHE A 112 4.53 1.71 10.94
CA PHE A 112 4.14 2.74 9.98
C PHE A 112 2.62 2.85 9.91
N PHE A 113 2.12 4.00 9.46
CA PHE A 113 0.74 4.22 9.05
C PHE A 113 0.63 3.98 7.55
N SER A 114 -0.30 3.15 7.11
CA SER A 114 -0.53 2.82 5.71
C SER A 114 -1.76 3.54 5.16
N SER A 115 -1.71 3.92 3.89
CA SER A 115 -2.87 4.36 3.11
C SER A 115 -2.72 3.88 1.66
N VAL A 116 -3.84 3.68 0.99
CA VAL A 116 -3.87 3.32 -0.44
C VAL A 116 -4.61 4.42 -1.19
N ARG A 117 -4.07 4.82 -2.34
CA ARG A 117 -4.66 5.84 -3.20
C ARG A 117 -4.71 5.34 -4.63
N ILE A 118 -5.90 5.31 -5.21
CA ILE A 118 -6.05 5.15 -6.66
C ILE A 118 -5.80 6.51 -7.31
N LEU A 119 -4.90 6.53 -8.30
CA LEU A 119 -4.62 7.71 -9.09
C LEU A 119 -5.71 7.89 -10.14
N THR A 120 -6.15 9.13 -10.32
CA THR A 120 -6.99 9.49 -11.48
C THR A 120 -6.16 9.36 -12.76
N GLU A 121 -6.82 9.17 -13.90
CA GLU A 121 -6.15 9.10 -15.21
C GLU A 121 -5.26 10.32 -15.48
N ILE A 122 -5.70 11.51 -15.06
CA ILE A 122 -4.90 12.75 -15.15
C ILE A 122 -3.63 12.65 -14.30
N ALA A 123 -3.73 12.22 -13.04
CA ALA A 123 -2.57 12.11 -12.15
C ALA A 123 -1.58 11.05 -12.66
N TRP A 124 -2.10 9.92 -13.13
CA TRP A 124 -1.34 8.84 -13.74
C TRP A 124 -0.54 9.32 -14.96
N ASN A 125 -1.16 10.11 -15.84
CA ASN A 125 -0.54 10.64 -17.06
C ASN A 125 0.25 11.94 -16.86
N SER A 126 0.32 12.49 -15.64
CA SER A 126 0.85 13.84 -15.40
C SER A 126 2.39 13.96 -15.43
N GLY A 127 3.12 12.83 -15.51
CA GLY A 127 4.58 12.81 -15.38
C GLY A 127 5.12 13.12 -13.97
N ASN A 128 4.26 13.53 -13.03
CA ASN A 128 4.61 13.79 -11.62
C ASN A 128 4.63 12.52 -10.76
N TRP A 129 4.34 11.37 -11.37
CA TRP A 129 4.29 10.08 -10.73
C TRP A 129 5.10 9.09 -11.56
N THR A 130 5.94 8.30 -10.89
CA THR A 130 6.75 7.28 -11.53
C THR A 130 6.33 5.90 -11.04
N PRO A 131 5.89 5.00 -11.93
CA PRO A 131 5.59 3.63 -11.55
C PRO A 131 6.85 2.90 -11.10
N GLY A 132 6.69 1.96 -10.17
CA GLY A 132 7.77 1.06 -9.74
C GLY A 132 8.82 1.71 -8.85
N GLN A 133 8.54 2.89 -8.29
CA GLN A 133 9.46 3.60 -7.41
C GLN A 133 8.94 3.70 -5.97
N VAL A 134 9.89 3.65 -5.03
CA VAL A 134 9.72 4.12 -3.66
C VAL A 134 10.29 5.52 -3.56
N THR A 135 9.45 6.47 -3.15
CA THR A 135 9.84 7.88 -2.97
C THR A 135 9.80 8.23 -1.49
N VAL A 136 10.86 8.86 -0.97
CA VAL A 136 10.89 9.40 0.39
C VAL A 136 10.72 10.91 0.32
N SER A 137 9.64 11.44 0.89
CA SER A 137 9.37 12.87 1.01
C SER A 137 9.44 13.32 2.47
N GLY A 138 10.21 14.40 2.68
CA GLY A 138 10.43 15.04 3.98
C GLY A 138 9.33 16.01 4.37
#